data_AF-A0A9E8NFT3-F1
#
_entry.id   AF-A0A9E8NFT3-F1
#
_cell.length_a   1.000
_cell.length_b   1.000
_cell.length_c   1.000
_cell.angle_alpha   90.00
_cell.angle_beta   90.00
_cell.angle_gamma   90.00
#
_symmetry.space_group_name_H-M   'P 1'
#
loop_
_entity.id
_entity.type
_entity.pdbx_description
1 polymer ?
#
loop_
_entity_poly.entity_id
_entity_poly.type
_entity_poly.pdbx_seq_one_letter_code
_entity_poly.pdbx_strand_id
1 'polypeptide(L)'
;MTGRKLKIMLCCIGLSANLSAQIQNNGVVLPTKQAQKKIVFIAGPDSHGKGEHEHNGGSTLLAKALNDNVPGVNAIVIHNEWPKDSTVLSDADAIVLYMDGGGDHMALKHTEELDRLMKKGIGLVNLHFALEVPQGESGNRFLSWIGGYFEINWSVNPVWEANFASFPDHPVANGVKPFGTTDEWYYHMRFVDDMKNVTPILKALPPEATLNRPDGTHSNNPAVRDAVITKKELQVLAWAYDRPGGGRGFGFTGGHVHKNWQNDSFRKLVLNAITWTAHVEIPENGIQSPTPTDSELNALTKRVN
;
A
#
# COMPACT_ATOMS: atom_id res chain seq x y z
N MET A 1 -70.80 -5.06 -65.23
CA MET A 1 -71.04 -4.87 -63.77
C MET A 1 -69.70 -4.95 -63.06
N THR A 2 -69.47 -4.04 -62.10
CA THR A 2 -68.32 -3.96 -61.16
C THR A 2 -66.92 -3.90 -61.81
N GLY A 3 -66.18 -2.80 -61.90
CA GLY A 3 -66.07 -1.62 -61.05
C GLY A 3 -64.69 -1.58 -60.37
N ARG A 4 -63.69 -0.95 -60.99
CA ARG A 4 -62.49 -0.42 -60.29
C ARG A 4 -61.89 0.73 -61.09
N LYS A 5 -61.97 1.94 -60.52
CA LYS A 5 -61.39 3.18 -61.03
C LYS A 5 -59.88 3.16 -60.82
N LEU A 6 -59.11 3.36 -61.89
CA LEU A 6 -57.67 3.63 -61.83
C LEU A 6 -57.49 5.16 -61.87
N LYS A 7 -57.02 5.76 -60.77
CA LYS A 7 -56.59 7.16 -60.74
C LYS A 7 -55.06 7.19 -60.82
N ILE A 8 -54.57 7.79 -61.90
CA ILE A 8 -53.18 8.19 -62.11
C ILE A 8 -52.89 9.38 -61.19
N MET A 9 -51.77 9.34 -60.47
CA MET A 9 -51.21 10.54 -59.84
C MET A 9 -49.68 10.53 -60.00
N LEU A 10 -49.22 11.53 -60.74
CA LEU A 10 -47.83 11.93 -60.96
C LEU A 10 -47.12 12.20 -59.64
N CYS A 11 -45.90 11.71 -59.47
CA CYS A 11 -45.02 12.09 -58.37
C CYS A 11 -43.76 12.76 -58.93
N CYS A 12 -43.70 14.09 -58.84
CA CYS A 12 -42.51 14.90 -59.09
C CYS A 12 -42.01 15.46 -57.75
N ILE A 13 -40.89 14.97 -57.24
CA ILE A 13 -40.07 15.60 -56.19
C ILE A 13 -38.65 15.04 -56.47
N GLY A 14 -37.61 15.78 -56.85
CA GLY A 14 -37.15 17.08 -56.37
C GLY A 14 -35.76 16.84 -55.74
N LEU A 15 -34.69 16.86 -56.55
CA LEU A 15 -33.31 16.80 -56.05
C LEU A 15 -33.00 18.13 -55.33
N SER A 16 -32.95 18.10 -54.00
CA SER A 16 -32.34 19.18 -53.21
C SER A 16 -31.03 18.68 -52.61
N ALA A 17 -29.91 19.13 -53.17
CA ALA A 17 -28.60 19.00 -52.56
C ALA A 17 -28.54 19.93 -51.34
N ASN A 18 -28.65 19.38 -50.14
CA ASN A 18 -28.36 20.11 -48.91
C ASN A 18 -26.86 20.04 -48.63
N LEU A 19 -26.16 21.12 -48.95
CA LEU A 19 -24.79 21.39 -48.54
C LEU A 19 -24.82 21.79 -47.06
N SER A 20 -24.80 20.83 -46.14
CA SER A 20 -24.59 21.10 -44.72
C SER A 20 -23.09 21.31 -44.49
N ALA A 21 -22.70 22.57 -44.30
CA ALA A 21 -21.37 22.95 -43.86
C ALA A 21 -21.06 22.25 -42.51
N GLN A 22 -20.12 21.31 -42.52
CA GLN A 22 -19.53 20.78 -41.30
C GLN A 22 -18.62 21.86 -40.72
N ILE A 23 -19.07 22.50 -39.63
CA ILE A 23 -18.17 23.23 -38.75
C ILE A 23 -17.29 22.18 -38.07
N GLN A 24 -16.08 21.97 -38.60
CA GLN A 24 -15.03 21.27 -37.88
C GLN A 24 -14.65 22.14 -36.69
N ASN A 25 -15.24 21.83 -35.54
CA ASN A 25 -14.84 22.37 -34.27
C ASN A 25 -13.46 21.76 -33.94
N ASN A 26 -12.38 22.42 -34.38
CA ASN A 26 -11.00 22.15 -33.97
C ASN A 26 -10.83 22.57 -32.51
N GLY A 27 -11.63 21.96 -31.62
CA GLY A 27 -11.48 22.07 -30.19
C GLY A 27 -10.12 21.49 -29.84
N VAL A 28 -9.17 22.38 -29.55
CA VAL A 28 -8.00 22.02 -28.76
C VAL A 28 -8.56 21.46 -27.45
N VAL A 29 -8.57 20.13 -27.33
CA VAL A 29 -8.81 19.47 -26.04
C VAL A 29 -7.57 19.78 -25.22
N LEU A 30 -7.63 20.87 -24.46
CA LEU A 30 -6.66 21.14 -23.41
C LEU A 30 -6.68 19.92 -22.48
N PRO A 31 -5.52 19.33 -22.13
CA PRO A 31 -5.50 18.22 -21.19
C PRO A 31 -6.15 18.71 -19.90
N THR A 32 -7.30 18.13 -19.57
CA THR A 32 -7.88 18.28 -18.23
C THR A 32 -6.81 17.80 -17.25
N LYS A 33 -6.33 18.71 -16.39
CA LYS A 33 -5.41 18.37 -15.30
C LYS A 33 -6.02 17.18 -14.56
N GLN A 34 -5.44 15.99 -14.75
CA GLN A 34 -5.90 14.78 -14.09
C GLN A 34 -5.96 15.07 -12.60
N ALA A 35 -7.11 14.84 -11.97
CA ALA A 35 -7.26 15.06 -10.53
C ALA A 35 -6.17 14.25 -9.81
N GLN A 36 -5.31 14.93 -9.06
CA GLN A 36 -4.19 14.28 -8.39
C GLN A 36 -4.72 13.41 -7.24
N LYS A 37 -4.30 12.15 -7.21
CA LYS A 37 -4.55 11.20 -6.14
C LYS A 37 -3.77 11.59 -4.91
N LYS A 38 -4.47 11.89 -3.82
CA LYS A 38 -3.87 12.41 -2.59
C LYS A 38 -3.45 11.25 -1.68
N ILE A 39 -2.18 11.20 -1.33
CA ILE A 39 -1.63 10.20 -0.43
C ILE A 39 -1.09 10.91 0.81
N VAL A 40 -1.57 10.54 1.99
CA VAL A 40 -1.15 11.16 3.25
C VAL A 40 -0.30 10.18 4.06
N PHE A 41 0.97 10.49 4.20
CA PHE A 41 1.85 9.80 5.14
C PHE A 41 1.69 10.41 6.53
N ILE A 42 1.47 9.56 7.51
CA ILE A 42 1.56 9.89 8.93
C ILE A 42 2.82 9.20 9.45
N ALA A 43 3.88 10.00 9.57
CA ALA A 43 5.16 9.56 10.11
C ALA A 43 5.16 9.79 11.62
N GLY A 44 5.38 8.74 12.40
CA GLY A 44 5.58 8.88 13.85
C GLY A 44 6.91 9.54 14.19
N PRO A 45 7.14 9.86 15.48
CA PRO A 45 8.49 10.20 15.93
C PRO A 45 9.47 9.07 15.56
N ASP A 46 10.69 9.45 15.20
CA ASP A 46 11.75 8.47 15.00
C ASP A 46 12.09 7.80 16.34
N SER A 47 12.25 6.47 16.36
CA SER A 47 12.52 5.68 17.59
C SER A 47 13.72 4.73 17.42
N HIS A 48 14.13 3.95 18.42
CA HIS A 48 15.28 3.03 18.28
C HIS A 48 16.62 3.70 17.90
N GLY A 49 17.61 2.91 17.50
CA GLY A 49 18.95 3.35 17.15
C GLY A 49 19.01 4.17 15.86
N LYS A 50 20.17 4.78 15.61
CA LYS A 50 20.42 5.51 14.35
C LYS A 50 20.35 4.54 13.16
N GLY A 51 19.55 4.89 12.15
CA GLY A 51 19.31 4.04 10.98
C GLY A 51 18.23 2.98 11.19
N GLU A 52 17.62 2.93 12.37
CA GLU A 52 16.50 2.07 12.72
C GLU A 52 15.26 2.96 12.95
N HIS A 53 14.08 2.52 12.51
CA HIS A 53 12.81 3.24 12.73
C HIS A 53 12.93 4.75 12.38
N GLU A 54 13.52 5.02 11.21
CA GLU A 54 13.63 6.35 10.61
C GLU A 54 12.30 6.70 9.92
N HIS A 55 11.22 6.78 10.70
CA HIS A 55 9.85 6.99 10.23
C HIS A 55 9.70 8.24 9.38
N ASN A 56 10.27 9.35 9.85
CA ASN A 56 10.23 10.63 9.14
C ASN A 56 11.05 10.53 7.86
N GLY A 57 12.29 10.03 7.96
CA GLY A 57 13.18 9.90 6.82
C GLY A 57 12.63 9.01 5.71
N GLY A 58 12.14 7.82 6.08
CA GLY A 58 11.56 6.87 5.14
C GLY A 58 10.27 7.39 4.51
N SER A 59 9.39 8.05 5.28
CA SER A 59 8.18 8.66 4.73
C SER A 59 8.50 9.81 3.77
N THR A 60 9.45 10.69 4.10
CA THR A 60 9.91 11.76 3.20
C THR A 60 10.48 11.19 1.91
N LEU A 61 11.32 10.16 2.01
CA LEU A 61 11.94 9.50 0.87
C LEU A 61 10.88 8.90 -0.07
N LEU A 62 9.94 8.13 0.47
CA LEU A 62 8.90 7.46 -0.30
C LEU A 62 7.92 8.47 -0.90
N ALA A 63 7.47 9.47 -0.14
CA ALA A 63 6.59 10.52 -0.63
C ALA A 63 7.25 11.31 -1.78
N LYS A 64 8.55 11.64 -1.65
CA LYS A 64 9.31 12.27 -2.73
C LYS A 64 9.37 11.39 -3.97
N ALA A 65 9.69 10.10 -3.81
CA ALA A 65 9.75 9.17 -4.93
C ALA A 65 8.40 9.04 -5.65
N LEU A 66 7.28 9.04 -4.93
CA LEU A 66 5.93 9.05 -5.52
C LEU A 66 5.66 10.35 -6.30
N ASN A 67 5.92 11.50 -5.68
CA ASN A 67 5.68 12.82 -6.29
C ASN A 67 6.51 13.03 -7.57
N ASP A 68 7.76 12.56 -7.58
CA ASP A 68 8.66 12.74 -8.70
C ASP A 68 8.38 11.76 -9.86
N ASN A 69 7.84 10.57 -9.58
CA ASN A 69 7.82 9.46 -10.54
C ASN A 69 6.44 8.88 -10.86
N VAL A 70 5.36 9.34 -10.19
CA VAL A 70 4.00 8.85 -10.44
C VAL A 70 3.10 10.00 -10.89
N PRO A 71 2.86 10.15 -12.21
CA PRO A 71 1.96 11.17 -12.73
C PRO A 71 0.58 11.07 -12.11
N GLY A 72 0.04 12.22 -11.69
CA GLY A 72 -1.28 12.27 -11.07
C GLY A 72 -1.32 11.82 -9.61
N VAL A 73 -0.19 11.66 -8.92
CA VAL A 73 -0.14 11.52 -7.45
C VAL A 73 0.32 12.82 -6.79
N ASN A 74 -0.17 13.07 -5.58
CA ASN A 74 0.29 14.10 -4.66
C ASN A 74 0.41 13.49 -3.26
N ALA A 75 1.64 13.19 -2.84
CA ALA A 75 1.98 12.65 -1.54
C ALA A 75 2.42 13.77 -0.59
N ILE A 76 1.81 13.82 0.60
CA ILE A 76 2.19 14.74 1.68
C ILE A 76 2.62 13.95 2.92
N VAL A 77 3.50 14.54 3.73
CA VAL A 77 3.99 13.91 4.97
C VAL A 77 3.64 14.78 6.15
N ILE A 78 2.99 14.17 7.14
CA ILE A 78 2.76 14.74 8.46
C ILE A 78 3.78 14.10 9.40
N HIS A 79 4.64 14.93 9.97
CA HIS A 79 5.80 14.50 10.74
C HIS A 79 5.51 14.45 12.24
N ASN A 80 6.00 13.41 12.90
CA ASN A 80 6.04 13.20 14.36
C ASN A 80 4.70 13.07 15.10
N GLU A 81 3.56 13.42 14.50
CA GLU A 81 2.27 13.44 15.18
C GLU A 81 1.12 13.06 14.26
N TRP A 82 0.00 12.67 14.86
CA TRP A 82 -1.27 12.60 14.14
C TRP A 82 -1.66 14.00 13.64
N PRO A 83 -2.30 14.16 12.46
CA PRO A 83 -2.72 15.46 11.96
C PRO A 83 -3.58 16.21 13.00
N LYS A 84 -3.15 17.45 13.33
CA LYS A 84 -3.93 18.36 14.19
C LYS A 84 -5.28 18.72 13.58
N ASP A 85 -5.28 18.89 12.26
CA ASP A 85 -6.49 19.05 11.45
C ASP A 85 -6.74 17.74 10.67
N SER A 86 -7.68 16.95 11.16
CA SER A 86 -8.09 15.67 10.55
C SER A 86 -8.71 15.83 9.17
N THR A 87 -9.17 17.03 8.78
CA THR A 87 -9.77 17.24 7.46
C THR A 87 -8.79 16.96 6.32
N VAL A 88 -7.47 17.00 6.58
CA VAL A 88 -6.43 16.60 5.63
C VAL A 88 -6.59 15.16 5.14
N LEU A 89 -7.23 14.29 5.93
CA LEU A 89 -7.48 12.88 5.60
C LEU A 89 -8.81 12.67 4.86
N SER A 90 -9.70 13.67 4.85
CA SER A 90 -11.09 13.50 4.40
C SER A 90 -11.26 13.26 2.90
N ASP A 91 -10.30 13.75 2.11
CA ASP A 91 -10.18 13.66 0.66
C ASP A 91 -8.95 12.84 0.23
N ALA A 92 -8.31 12.12 1.16
CA ALA A 92 -7.21 11.23 0.83
C ALA A 92 -7.71 10.03 0.01
N ASP A 93 -6.91 9.59 -0.96
CA ASP A 93 -7.12 8.33 -1.67
C ASP A 93 -6.41 7.16 -0.96
N ALA A 94 -5.32 7.45 -0.25
CA ALA A 94 -4.65 6.50 0.63
C ALA A 94 -3.97 7.19 1.82
N ILE A 95 -3.88 6.45 2.93
CA ILE A 95 -3.15 6.83 4.13
C ILE A 95 -2.02 5.83 4.34
N VAL A 96 -0.82 6.32 4.66
CA VAL A 96 0.35 5.49 4.98
C VAL A 96 0.74 5.74 6.42
N LEU A 97 0.77 4.69 7.24
CA LEU A 97 1.25 4.73 8.60
C LEU A 97 2.66 4.13 8.65
N TYR A 98 3.63 4.96 9.04
CA TYR A 98 4.99 4.53 9.33
C TYR A 98 5.41 5.16 10.65
N MET A 99 5.23 4.41 11.72
CA MET A 99 5.35 4.88 13.10
C MET A 99 5.50 3.68 14.04
N ASP A 100 5.74 3.96 15.31
CA ASP A 100 5.73 2.93 16.34
C ASP A 100 4.36 2.26 16.49
N GLY A 101 4.39 0.99 16.89
CA GLY A 101 3.23 0.15 17.15
C GLY A 101 2.89 -0.01 18.62
N GLY A 102 2.15 -1.08 18.93
CA GLY A 102 1.83 -1.47 20.29
C GLY A 102 1.05 -0.38 21.04
N GLY A 103 1.52 -0.04 22.25
CA GLY A 103 0.92 1.00 23.08
C GLY A 103 1.10 2.42 22.54
N ASP A 104 2.14 2.65 21.74
CA ASP A 104 2.50 3.96 21.17
C ASP A 104 1.88 4.20 19.78
N HIS A 105 1.10 3.23 19.28
CA HIS A 105 0.45 3.30 17.99
C HIS A 105 -0.57 4.45 17.93
N MET A 106 -0.18 5.59 17.36
CA MET A 106 -0.97 6.84 17.41
C MET A 106 -2.40 6.68 16.88
N ALA A 107 -2.59 5.87 15.83
CA ALA A 107 -3.92 5.63 15.24
C ALA A 107 -4.94 5.00 16.20
N LEU A 108 -4.51 4.38 17.31
CA LEU A 108 -5.43 3.77 18.28
C LEU A 108 -6.34 4.81 18.95
N LYS A 109 -5.93 6.09 18.98
CA LYS A 109 -6.76 7.21 19.46
C LYS A 109 -7.73 7.74 18.40
N HIS A 110 -7.63 7.26 17.16
CA HIS A 110 -8.34 7.76 15.98
C HIS A 110 -9.07 6.65 15.19
N THR A 111 -9.33 5.51 15.83
CA THR A 111 -9.87 4.32 15.16
C THR A 111 -11.25 4.54 14.55
N GLU A 112 -12.10 5.34 15.18
CA GLU A 112 -13.42 5.69 14.63
C GLU A 112 -13.34 6.59 13.41
N GLU A 113 -12.33 7.47 13.37
CA GLU A 113 -12.08 8.30 12.21
C GLU A 113 -11.59 7.45 11.04
N LEU A 114 -10.57 6.62 11.28
CA LEU A 114 -10.06 5.68 10.28
C LEU A 114 -11.15 4.75 9.78
N ASP A 115 -11.99 4.20 10.66
CA ASP A 115 -13.08 3.32 10.25
C ASP A 115 -14.05 4.00 9.26
N ARG A 116 -14.40 5.26 9.51
CA ARG A 116 -15.22 6.06 8.58
C ARG A 116 -14.51 6.28 7.24
N LEU A 117 -13.20 6.52 7.25
CA LEU A 117 -12.41 6.70 6.04
C LEU A 117 -12.29 5.39 5.24
N MET A 118 -12.05 4.26 5.92
CA MET A 118 -11.97 2.94 5.30
C MET A 118 -13.31 2.54 4.67
N LYS A 119 -14.43 2.85 5.32
CA LYS A 119 -15.79 2.65 4.79
C LYS A 119 -16.10 3.51 3.55
N LYS A 120 -15.39 4.63 3.35
CA LYS A 120 -15.45 5.43 2.11
C LYS A 120 -14.58 4.87 0.98
N GLY A 121 -13.80 3.81 1.24
CA GLY A 121 -12.89 3.21 0.28
C GLY A 121 -11.46 3.75 0.30
N ILE A 122 -11.14 4.70 1.20
CA ILE A 122 -9.78 5.26 1.31
C ILE A 122 -8.80 4.15 1.66
N GLY A 123 -7.70 4.04 0.92
CA GLY A 123 -6.69 3.03 1.12
C GLY A 123 -5.92 3.16 2.45
N LEU A 124 -5.41 2.05 3.00
CA LEU A 124 -4.55 2.07 4.19
C LEU A 124 -3.32 1.18 4.00
N VAL A 125 -2.16 1.75 4.30
CA VAL A 125 -0.86 1.08 4.24
C VAL A 125 -0.23 1.15 5.63
N ASN A 126 0.16 0.02 6.19
CA ASN A 126 0.89 -0.04 7.47
C ASN A 126 2.28 -0.63 7.24
N LEU A 127 3.30 0.14 7.63
CA LEU A 127 4.70 -0.22 7.46
C LEU A 127 5.34 -0.55 8.81
N HIS A 128 6.03 -1.70 8.83
CA HIS A 128 6.85 -2.16 9.94
C HIS A 128 6.11 -2.19 11.27
N PHE A 129 6.58 -1.43 12.26
CA PHE A 129 6.07 -1.46 13.62
C PHE A 129 4.61 -0.99 13.72
N ALA A 130 4.12 -0.20 12.77
CA ALA A 130 2.69 0.17 12.66
C ALA A 130 1.76 -1.04 12.39
N LEU A 131 2.30 -2.25 12.21
CA LEU A 131 1.50 -3.48 12.15
C LEU A 131 1.14 -4.03 13.52
N GLU A 132 1.85 -3.64 14.58
CA GLU A 132 1.56 -4.12 15.93
C GLU A 132 0.45 -3.32 16.56
N VAL A 133 -0.63 -4.02 16.93
CA VAL A 133 -1.73 -3.47 17.72
C VAL A 133 -2.19 -4.47 18.78
N PRO A 134 -2.78 -4.00 19.89
CA PRO A 134 -3.37 -4.89 20.88
C PRO A 134 -4.43 -5.83 20.27
N GLN A 135 -4.45 -7.08 20.74
CA GLN A 135 -5.54 -8.01 20.43
C GLN A 135 -6.89 -7.43 20.88
N GLY A 136 -7.97 -7.84 20.21
CA GLY A 136 -9.33 -7.44 20.54
C GLY A 136 -9.82 -6.40 19.55
N GLU A 137 -10.37 -5.29 20.03
CA GLU A 137 -11.01 -4.30 19.15
C GLU A 137 -10.04 -3.71 18.12
N SER A 138 -8.82 -3.35 18.53
CA SER A 138 -7.80 -2.81 17.62
C SER A 138 -7.38 -3.83 16.57
N GLY A 139 -7.05 -5.06 16.98
CA GLY A 139 -6.77 -6.17 16.06
C GLY A 139 -7.89 -6.43 15.07
N ASN A 140 -9.15 -6.48 15.54
CA ASN A 140 -10.33 -6.66 14.67
C ASN A 140 -10.46 -5.56 13.62
N ARG A 141 -10.17 -4.31 14.00
CA ARG A 141 -10.15 -3.20 13.05
C ARG A 141 -9.04 -3.37 12.01
N PHE A 142 -7.82 -3.73 12.41
CA PHE A 142 -6.72 -3.93 11.48
C PHE A 142 -6.94 -5.13 10.55
N LEU A 143 -7.55 -6.22 11.04
CA LEU A 143 -8.06 -7.29 10.19
C LEU A 143 -9.03 -6.76 9.14
N SER A 144 -9.99 -5.92 9.53
CA SER A 144 -10.95 -5.33 8.59
C SER A 144 -10.34 -4.30 7.64
N TRP A 145 -9.26 -3.62 8.03
CA TRP A 145 -8.67 -2.52 7.27
C TRP A 145 -7.56 -2.98 6.32
N ILE A 146 -6.68 -3.85 6.79
CA ILE A 146 -5.50 -4.31 6.04
C ILE A 146 -5.40 -5.83 5.97
N GLY A 147 -6.34 -6.60 6.51
CA GLY A 147 -6.40 -8.06 6.33
C GLY A 147 -5.51 -8.87 7.28
N GLY A 148 -4.61 -8.22 8.02
CA GLY A 148 -3.70 -8.85 8.96
C GLY A 148 -3.00 -7.85 9.88
N TYR A 149 -2.37 -8.34 10.95
CA TYR A 149 -1.62 -7.51 11.90
C TYR A 149 -0.66 -8.36 12.75
N PHE A 150 0.27 -7.71 13.45
CA PHE A 150 1.13 -8.35 14.44
C PHE A 150 0.40 -8.41 15.78
N GLU A 151 0.26 -9.61 16.34
CA GLU A 151 -0.35 -9.83 17.66
C GLU A 151 0.71 -10.29 18.67
N ILE A 152 0.81 -9.59 19.80
CA ILE A 152 1.70 -9.98 20.90
C ILE A 152 1.40 -11.41 21.40
N ASN A 153 2.44 -12.16 21.75
CA ASN A 153 2.40 -13.58 22.11
C ASN A 153 2.00 -14.56 20.98
N TRP A 154 1.73 -14.05 19.77
CA TRP A 154 1.44 -14.86 18.58
C TRP A 154 2.50 -14.64 17.50
N SER A 155 2.71 -13.39 17.12
CA SER A 155 3.67 -12.93 16.12
C SER A 155 5.05 -12.69 16.73
N VAL A 156 6.08 -12.69 15.88
CA VAL A 156 7.49 -12.65 16.32
C VAL A 156 8.31 -11.68 15.48
N ASN A 157 9.30 -11.01 16.07
CA ASN A 157 10.13 -9.98 15.41
C ASN A 157 11.66 -10.21 15.54
N PRO A 158 12.22 -11.29 14.99
CA PRO A 158 13.68 -11.44 14.95
C PRO A 158 14.28 -10.55 13.85
N VAL A 159 15.57 -10.23 13.97
CA VAL A 159 16.37 -9.69 12.87
C VAL A 159 16.97 -10.86 12.08
N TRP A 160 16.72 -10.91 10.78
CA TRP A 160 17.23 -11.96 9.90
C TRP A 160 17.24 -11.54 8.43
N GLU A 161 17.99 -12.29 7.62
CA GLU A 161 18.04 -12.09 6.17
C GLU A 161 16.92 -12.87 5.49
N ALA A 162 15.97 -12.16 4.88
CA ALA A 162 14.94 -12.76 4.04
C ALA A 162 15.31 -12.63 2.56
N ASN A 163 15.14 -13.72 1.82
CA ASN A 163 15.42 -13.79 0.38
C ASN A 163 14.13 -14.08 -0.39
N PHE A 164 13.83 -13.27 -1.41
CA PHE A 164 12.62 -13.35 -2.21
C PHE A 164 12.97 -13.62 -3.67
N ALA A 165 12.58 -14.79 -4.17
CA ALA A 165 12.90 -15.23 -5.53
C ALA A 165 11.68 -15.30 -6.46
N SER A 166 10.47 -15.30 -5.90
CA SER A 166 9.21 -15.43 -6.65
C SER A 166 8.16 -14.49 -6.09
N PHE A 167 7.34 -13.92 -6.96
CA PHE A 167 6.28 -12.98 -6.62
C PHE A 167 4.97 -13.40 -7.28
N PRO A 168 3.81 -13.09 -6.69
CA PRO A 168 2.52 -13.39 -7.30
C PRO A 168 2.26 -12.52 -8.54
N ASP A 169 1.32 -12.95 -9.38
CA ASP A 169 0.71 -12.09 -10.40
C ASP A 169 -0.22 -11.08 -9.72
N HIS A 170 0.36 -9.94 -9.31
CA HIS A 170 -0.35 -8.86 -8.62
C HIS A 170 0.33 -7.52 -8.93
N PRO A 171 -0.41 -6.40 -9.15
CA PRO A 171 0.18 -5.11 -9.51
C PRO A 171 1.26 -4.61 -8.54
N VAL A 172 1.14 -4.95 -7.25
CA VAL A 172 2.17 -4.61 -6.24
C VAL A 172 3.53 -5.24 -6.54
N ALA A 173 3.55 -6.41 -7.16
CA ALA A 173 4.76 -7.12 -7.55
C ALA A 173 5.33 -6.72 -8.93
N ASN A 174 4.64 -5.84 -9.68
CA ASN A 174 5.07 -5.44 -11.03
C ASN A 174 6.52 -4.91 -11.03
N GLY A 175 7.35 -5.51 -11.89
CA GLY A 175 8.76 -5.16 -12.08
C GLY A 175 9.67 -5.30 -10.84
N VAL A 176 9.19 -5.95 -9.78
CA VAL A 176 10.02 -6.35 -8.63
C VAL A 176 10.90 -7.52 -9.07
N LYS A 177 12.22 -7.38 -8.91
CA LYS A 177 13.20 -8.43 -9.20
C LYS A 177 13.58 -9.18 -7.93
N PRO A 178 14.09 -10.42 -8.01
CA PRO A 178 14.59 -11.14 -6.84
C PRO A 178 15.55 -10.28 -6.01
N PHE A 179 15.40 -10.32 -4.69
CA PHE A 179 16.20 -9.54 -3.76
C PHE A 179 16.27 -10.21 -2.39
N GLY A 180 17.27 -9.82 -1.60
CA GLY A 180 17.35 -10.17 -0.19
C GLY A 180 17.79 -8.97 0.64
N THR A 181 17.28 -8.88 1.87
CA THR A 181 17.68 -7.86 2.85
C THR A 181 17.62 -8.42 4.26
N THR A 182 18.57 -7.97 5.09
CA THR A 182 18.48 -8.13 6.55
C THR A 182 17.61 -7.01 7.10
N ASP A 183 16.57 -7.38 7.84
CA ASP A 183 15.62 -6.46 8.47
C ASP A 183 15.07 -7.13 9.75
N GLU A 184 14.32 -6.40 10.56
CA GLU A 184 13.52 -6.99 11.64
C GLU A 184 12.20 -7.51 11.05
N TRP A 185 12.29 -8.54 10.20
CA TRP A 185 11.14 -9.08 9.49
C TRP A 185 10.21 -9.85 10.44
N TYR A 186 9.01 -9.32 10.64
CA TYR A 186 7.99 -9.97 11.47
C TYR A 186 7.34 -11.13 10.73
N TYR A 187 7.00 -12.19 11.46
CA TYR A 187 6.25 -13.31 10.92
C TYR A 187 5.31 -13.96 11.96
N HIS A 188 4.59 -14.99 11.50
CA HIS A 188 3.48 -15.59 12.23
C HIS A 188 2.40 -14.55 12.55
N MET A 189 2.00 -13.81 11.52
CA MET A 189 1.03 -12.72 11.60
C MET A 189 -0.39 -13.27 11.81
N ARG A 190 -1.29 -12.45 12.37
CA ARG A 190 -2.73 -12.72 12.31
C ARG A 190 -3.27 -12.28 10.96
N PHE A 191 -4.21 -13.04 10.42
CA PHE A 191 -4.93 -12.71 9.19
C PHE A 191 -6.43 -12.92 9.40
N VAL A 192 -7.24 -12.30 8.53
CA VAL A 192 -8.65 -12.63 8.40
C VAL A 192 -8.82 -14.12 8.08
N ASP A 193 -9.97 -14.70 8.46
CA ASP A 193 -10.26 -16.12 8.26
C ASP A 193 -9.98 -16.57 6.82
N ASP A 194 -9.32 -17.72 6.69
CA ASP A 194 -8.89 -18.32 5.43
C ASP A 194 -8.06 -17.39 4.52
N MET A 195 -7.48 -16.32 5.09
CA MET A 195 -6.81 -15.26 4.32
C MET A 195 -7.69 -14.69 3.21
N LYS A 196 -9.01 -14.65 3.44
CA LYS A 196 -9.97 -14.22 2.42
C LYS A 196 -9.64 -12.82 1.91
N ASN A 197 -9.56 -12.68 0.58
CA ASN A 197 -9.15 -11.47 -0.15
C ASN A 197 -7.73 -10.95 0.18
N VAL A 198 -6.92 -11.72 0.89
CA VAL A 198 -5.50 -11.40 1.13
C VAL A 198 -4.66 -12.10 0.09
N THR A 199 -3.84 -11.34 -0.63
CA THR A 199 -2.82 -11.87 -1.54
C THR A 199 -1.45 -11.72 -0.89
N PRO A 200 -0.77 -12.82 -0.50
CA PRO A 200 0.60 -12.78 -0.03
C PRO A 200 1.53 -12.26 -1.13
N ILE A 201 2.22 -11.15 -0.90
CA ILE A 201 3.15 -10.53 -1.84
C ILE A 201 4.57 -11.03 -1.62
N LEU A 202 5.02 -10.99 -0.36
CA LEU A 202 6.33 -11.52 0.05
C LEU A 202 6.13 -12.70 0.98
N LYS A 203 6.84 -13.79 0.67
CA LYS A 203 6.90 -14.97 1.52
C LYS A 203 8.32 -15.49 1.61
N ALA A 204 8.72 -15.92 2.81
CA ALA A 204 10.01 -16.56 3.04
C ALA A 204 9.88 -17.56 4.19
N LEU A 205 10.74 -18.58 4.21
CA LEU A 205 10.86 -19.49 5.35
C LEU A 205 11.94 -18.91 6.28
N PRO A 206 11.61 -18.43 7.49
CA PRO A 206 12.63 -17.99 8.43
C PRO A 206 13.55 -19.16 8.81
N PRO A 207 14.87 -18.94 8.92
CA PRO A 207 15.76 -19.99 9.39
C PRO A 207 15.48 -20.31 10.86
N GLU A 208 15.72 -21.56 11.27
CA GLU A 208 15.47 -22.02 12.65
C GLU A 208 16.20 -21.17 13.70
N ALA A 209 17.33 -20.56 13.34
CA ALA A 209 18.08 -19.65 14.20
C ALA A 209 17.27 -18.44 14.68
N THR A 210 16.22 -18.04 13.95
CA THR A 210 15.30 -16.98 14.39
C THR A 210 14.45 -17.38 15.60
N LEU A 211 14.40 -18.68 15.93
CA LEU A 211 13.60 -19.27 17.01
C LEU A 211 14.44 -19.69 18.23
N ASN A 212 15.68 -19.18 18.35
CA ASN A 212 16.60 -19.49 19.46
C ASN A 212 16.29 -18.73 20.76
N ARG A 213 15.48 -17.66 20.71
CA ARG A 213 15.07 -16.91 21.90
C ARG A 213 14.08 -17.73 22.77
N PRO A 214 14.01 -17.49 24.10
CA PRO A 214 12.94 -18.03 24.93
C PRO A 214 11.56 -17.57 24.48
N ASP A 215 10.52 -18.23 24.98
CA ASP A 215 9.14 -17.80 24.76
C ASP A 215 8.87 -16.44 25.39
N GLY A 216 8.07 -15.62 24.72
CA GLY A 216 7.82 -14.26 25.15
C GLY A 216 6.91 -13.46 24.23
N THR A 217 6.69 -12.19 24.59
CA THR A 217 5.66 -11.34 23.98
C THR A 217 5.90 -11.01 22.50
N HIS A 218 7.18 -10.93 22.08
CA HIS A 218 7.59 -10.69 20.69
C HIS A 218 8.66 -11.70 20.21
N SER A 219 9.04 -12.64 21.09
CA SER A 219 10.03 -13.67 20.79
C SER A 219 9.36 -14.93 20.29
N ASN A 220 9.40 -16.06 20.99
CA ASN A 220 8.91 -17.33 20.47
C ASN A 220 7.66 -17.83 21.21
N ASN A 221 7.02 -18.84 20.63
CA ASN A 221 5.91 -19.57 21.23
C ASN A 221 5.79 -20.97 20.58
N PRO A 222 4.98 -21.90 21.11
CA PRO A 222 4.83 -23.23 20.52
C PRO A 222 4.25 -23.22 19.10
N ALA A 223 3.31 -22.30 18.81
CA ALA A 223 2.64 -22.25 17.50
C ALA A 223 3.60 -21.84 16.38
N VAL A 224 4.42 -20.80 16.60
CA VAL A 224 5.41 -20.35 15.60
C VAL A 224 6.49 -21.42 15.36
N ARG A 225 6.89 -22.18 16.39
CA ARG A 225 7.83 -23.29 16.22
C ARG A 225 7.22 -24.42 15.40
N ASP A 226 5.96 -24.77 15.66
CA ASP A 226 5.26 -25.76 14.86
C ASP A 226 5.15 -25.34 13.39
N ALA A 227 4.75 -24.09 13.13
CA ALA A 227 4.65 -23.52 11.77
C ALA A 227 5.99 -23.57 11.02
N VAL A 228 7.07 -23.06 11.63
CA VAL A 228 8.36 -22.88 10.94
C VAL A 228 9.24 -24.13 10.99
N ILE A 229 9.34 -24.82 12.13
CA ILE A 229 10.26 -25.96 12.30
C ILE A 229 9.61 -27.24 11.80
N THR A 230 8.40 -27.55 12.26
CA THR A 230 7.72 -28.82 11.95
C THR A 230 7.11 -28.77 10.56
N LYS A 231 6.27 -27.78 10.28
CA LYS A 231 5.50 -27.70 9.03
C LYS A 231 6.24 -27.03 7.88
N LYS A 232 7.36 -26.36 8.17
CA LYS A 232 8.17 -25.62 7.18
C LYS A 232 7.33 -24.63 6.37
N GLU A 233 6.36 -23.98 7.03
CA GLU A 233 5.44 -23.04 6.40
C GLU A 233 6.17 -21.75 6.01
N LEU A 234 6.06 -21.38 4.73
CA LEU A 234 6.46 -20.06 4.26
C LEU A 234 5.64 -18.98 4.97
N GLN A 235 6.33 -18.06 5.62
CA GLN A 235 5.71 -16.97 6.35
C GLN A 235 5.48 -15.77 5.46
N VAL A 236 4.35 -15.08 5.65
CA VAL A 236 3.95 -13.89 4.88
C VAL A 236 4.55 -12.64 5.51
N LEU A 237 5.37 -11.91 4.74
CA LEU A 237 6.11 -10.71 5.18
C LEU A 237 5.57 -9.42 4.54
N ALA A 238 4.76 -9.55 3.49
CA ALA A 238 4.01 -8.46 2.89
C ALA A 238 2.75 -9.00 2.24
N TRP A 239 1.65 -8.25 2.30
CA TRP A 239 0.37 -8.69 1.74
C TRP A 239 -0.48 -7.52 1.26
N ALA A 240 -1.23 -7.78 0.20
CA ALA A 240 -2.28 -6.91 -0.31
C ALA A 240 -3.65 -7.44 0.15
N TYR A 241 -4.58 -6.55 0.46
CA TYR A 241 -5.91 -6.89 0.91
C TYR A 241 -6.96 -6.07 0.16
N ASP A 242 -7.81 -6.76 -0.61
CA ASP A 242 -8.97 -6.15 -1.25
C ASP A 242 -10.16 -6.17 -0.28
N ARG A 243 -10.45 -5.00 0.31
CA ARG A 243 -11.53 -4.91 1.31
C ARG A 243 -12.88 -5.15 0.65
N PRO A 244 -13.79 -5.86 1.35
CA PRO A 244 -15.20 -5.82 1.02
C PRO A 244 -15.68 -4.35 0.97
N GLY A 245 -16.22 -3.91 -0.17
CA GLY A 245 -16.61 -2.51 -0.40
C GLY A 245 -15.64 -1.70 -1.26
N GLY A 246 -14.54 -2.31 -1.73
CA GLY A 246 -13.74 -1.79 -2.84
C GLY A 246 -12.54 -0.93 -2.42
N GLY A 247 -12.31 -0.69 -1.14
CA GLY A 247 -11.05 -0.10 -0.66
C GLY A 247 -9.90 -1.11 -0.60
N ARG A 248 -8.66 -0.62 -0.50
CA ARG A 248 -7.46 -1.47 -0.49
C ARG A 248 -6.61 -1.29 0.76
N GLY A 249 -6.06 -2.40 1.26
CA GLY A 249 -5.19 -2.45 2.42
C GLY A 249 -3.85 -3.09 2.08
N PHE A 250 -2.77 -2.66 2.74
CA PHE A 250 -1.46 -3.27 2.58
C PHE A 250 -0.71 -3.32 3.91
N GLY A 251 -0.08 -4.45 4.20
CA GLY A 251 0.83 -4.61 5.32
C GLY A 251 2.21 -5.06 4.85
N PHE A 252 3.25 -4.50 5.47
CA PHE A 252 4.65 -4.78 5.15
C PHE A 252 5.49 -4.85 6.42
N THR A 253 6.10 -6.00 6.71
CA THR A 253 6.80 -6.22 7.98
C THR A 253 8.21 -5.67 8.01
N GLY A 254 8.80 -5.35 6.84
CA GLY A 254 10.12 -4.72 6.75
C GLY A 254 10.07 -3.22 6.93
N GLY A 255 11.24 -2.59 6.97
CA GLY A 255 11.37 -1.14 7.18
C GLY A 255 11.91 -0.78 8.56
N HIS A 256 12.49 -1.73 9.31
CA HIS A 256 13.29 -1.42 10.48
C HIS A 256 14.54 -0.64 10.05
N VAL A 257 15.28 -1.22 9.10
CA VAL A 257 16.60 -0.74 8.66
C VAL A 257 16.44 0.27 7.53
N HIS A 258 16.69 1.55 7.80
CA HIS A 258 16.53 2.64 6.84
C HIS A 258 17.37 2.45 5.57
N LYS A 259 18.54 1.80 5.69
CA LYS A 259 19.41 1.49 4.55
C LYS A 259 18.75 0.57 3.51
N ASN A 260 17.75 -0.23 3.89
CA ASN A 260 17.06 -1.13 2.95
C ASN A 260 16.31 -0.36 1.84
N TRP A 261 16.04 0.94 2.02
CA TRP A 261 15.51 1.79 0.96
C TRP A 261 16.46 1.97 -0.24
N GLN A 262 17.74 1.61 -0.13
CA GLN A 262 18.66 1.51 -1.27
C GLN A 262 18.42 0.29 -2.15
N ASN A 263 17.74 -0.75 -1.65
CA ASN A 263 17.39 -1.89 -2.47
C ASN A 263 16.20 -1.52 -3.38
N ASP A 264 16.44 -1.48 -4.69
CA ASP A 264 15.44 -1.03 -5.66
C ASP A 264 14.18 -1.90 -5.67
N SER A 265 14.30 -3.23 -5.52
CA SER A 265 13.12 -4.11 -5.46
C SER A 265 12.32 -3.90 -4.18
N PHE A 266 12.99 -3.76 -3.04
CA PHE A 266 12.37 -3.46 -1.75
C PHE A 266 11.58 -2.14 -1.82
N ARG A 267 12.23 -1.07 -2.29
CA ARG A 267 11.63 0.26 -2.43
C ARG A 267 10.50 0.26 -3.46
N LYS A 268 10.69 -0.36 -4.63
CA LYS A 268 9.68 -0.46 -5.70
C LYS A 268 8.42 -1.16 -5.21
N LEU A 269 8.55 -2.26 -4.48
CA LEU A 269 7.40 -3.00 -3.96
C LEU A 269 6.53 -2.12 -3.06
N VAL A 270 7.15 -1.34 -2.16
CA VAL A 270 6.43 -0.42 -1.27
C VAL A 270 5.80 0.75 -2.04
N LEU A 271 6.51 1.33 -3.02
CA LEU A 271 5.96 2.37 -3.89
C LEU A 271 4.75 1.86 -4.70
N ASN A 272 4.85 0.66 -5.28
CA ASN A 272 3.76 0.00 -5.98
C ASN A 272 2.57 -0.24 -5.04
N ALA A 273 2.83 -0.72 -3.82
CA ALA A 273 1.79 -0.96 -2.82
C ALA A 273 1.02 0.30 -2.42
N ILE A 274 1.74 1.40 -2.14
CA ILE A 274 1.13 2.69 -1.77
C ILE A 274 0.27 3.23 -2.93
N THR A 275 0.78 3.12 -4.15
CA THR A 275 0.10 3.61 -5.36
C THR A 275 -1.12 2.75 -5.70
N TRP A 276 -1.00 1.43 -5.57
CA TRP A 276 -2.10 0.48 -5.79
C TRP A 276 -3.21 0.70 -4.75
N THR A 277 -2.82 0.96 -3.50
CA THR A 277 -3.75 1.24 -2.40
C THR A 277 -4.54 2.53 -2.63
N ALA A 278 -3.97 3.50 -3.35
CA ALA A 278 -4.64 4.73 -3.80
C ALA A 278 -5.46 4.56 -5.09
N HIS A 279 -5.66 3.32 -5.56
CA HIS A 279 -6.35 2.99 -6.81
C HIS A 279 -5.71 3.59 -8.07
N VAL A 280 -4.39 3.82 -8.05
CA VAL A 280 -3.62 4.19 -9.23
C VAL A 280 -3.09 2.93 -9.91
N GLU A 281 -3.14 2.90 -11.23
CA GLU A 281 -2.61 1.79 -12.03
C GLU A 281 -1.09 1.69 -11.89
N ILE A 282 -0.59 0.47 -11.67
CA ILE A 282 0.86 0.23 -11.56
C ILE A 282 1.38 -0.16 -12.95
N PRO A 283 2.39 0.54 -13.49
CA PRO A 283 3.03 0.16 -14.74
C PRO A 283 3.52 -1.30 -14.69
N GLU A 284 3.57 -1.98 -15.83
CA GLU A 284 4.05 -3.37 -15.93
C GLU A 284 5.47 -3.56 -15.35
N ASN A 285 6.33 -2.56 -15.56
CA ASN A 285 7.70 -2.54 -15.03
C ASN A 285 7.80 -2.01 -13.58
N GLY A 286 6.67 -1.71 -12.94
CA GLY A 286 6.56 -1.06 -11.64
C GLY A 286 7.03 0.40 -11.67
N ILE A 287 6.84 1.07 -10.55
CA ILE A 287 7.28 2.46 -10.36
C ILE A 287 8.80 2.51 -10.35
N GLN A 288 9.36 3.31 -11.25
CA GLN A 288 10.80 3.56 -11.29
C GLN A 288 11.12 4.72 -10.36
N SER A 289 12.16 4.59 -9.55
CA SER A 289 12.71 5.68 -8.76
C SER A 289 14.23 5.52 -8.69
N PRO A 290 15.01 6.61 -8.75
CA PRO A 290 16.46 6.53 -8.56
C PRO A 290 16.81 5.87 -7.22
N THR A 291 17.88 5.08 -7.19
CA THR A 291 18.43 4.54 -5.95
C THR A 291 18.95 5.69 -5.09
N PRO A 292 18.46 5.86 -3.84
CA PRO A 292 18.98 6.88 -2.95
C PRO A 292 20.47 6.66 -2.67
N THR A 293 21.24 7.74 -2.72
CA THR A 293 22.65 7.73 -2.30
C THR A 293 22.76 7.64 -0.78
N ASP A 294 23.92 7.21 -0.27
CA ASP A 294 24.20 7.24 1.18
C ASP A 294 24.04 8.65 1.75
N SER A 295 24.41 9.69 0.99
CA SER A 295 24.26 11.08 1.43
C SER A 295 22.80 11.48 1.60
N GLU A 296 21.92 11.04 0.70
CA GLU A 296 20.48 11.32 0.79
C GLU A 296 19.85 10.60 1.97
N LEU A 297 20.17 9.30 2.19
CA LEU A 297 19.69 8.58 3.36
C LEU A 297 20.22 9.17 4.66
N ASN A 298 21.52 9.49 4.72
CA ASN A 298 22.13 10.09 5.91
C ASN A 298 21.51 11.47 6.24
N ALA A 299 21.12 12.24 5.24
CA ALA A 299 20.42 13.52 5.45
C ALA A 299 19.00 13.34 6.02
N LEU A 300 18.38 12.17 5.79
CA LEU A 300 17.06 11.78 6.27
C LEU A 300 17.11 10.92 7.55
N THR A 301 18.30 10.63 8.06
CA THR A 301 18.51 9.88 9.29
C THR A 301 18.43 10.81 10.50
N LYS A 302 17.79 10.37 11.59
CA LYS A 302 17.70 11.13 12.83
C LYS A 302 19.09 11.52 13.34
N ARG A 303 19.16 12.72 13.91
CA ARG A 303 20.37 13.19 14.58
C ARG A 303 20.35 12.64 16.00
N VAL A 304 21.32 11.78 16.31
CA VAL A 304 21.59 11.37 17.69
C VAL A 304 22.58 12.40 18.24
N ASN A 305 22.13 13.21 19.18
CA ASN A 305 22.97 14.14 19.93
C ASN A 305 23.74 13.41 21.03
#